data_AF-A0A1C6BZC9-F1
#
_entry.id   AF-A0A1C6BZC9-F1
#
_cell.length_a   1.000
_cell.length_b   1.000
_cell.length_c   1.000
_cell.angle_alpha   90.00
_cell.angle_beta   90.00
_cell.angle_gamma   90.00
#
_symmetry.space_group_name_H-M   'P 1'
#
loop_
_entity.id
_entity.type
_entity.pdbx_description
1 polymer ?
#
loop_
_entity_poly.entity_id
_entity_poly.type
_entity_poly.pdbx_seq_one_letter_code
_entity_poly.pdbx_strand_id
1 'polypeptide(L)'
;MKNSLKAYVDGLFADAVPSPALEELHDEILSNLSERYDDCIKAGMSPQRAFTAVIGTMGDVSGLIAQVSGSGVHEVGIFEKISPKSRLFEKYAYVFTEDNLKSIKGAVISVMWLAIVIIYFLVSFLYGGWTVTWLIFVVGAALTVAVNTASKIMKYSRAGDDPESRIKLLSAVEGGVTSIMWLAIVIVYFIGSFASRRWEISWLIFVVGAAAQIIISLVFKIQKSRFNTNHQ
;
A
#
# COMPACT_ATOMS: atom_id res chain seq x y z
N MET A 1 20.78 24.50 10.10
CA MET A 1 20.43 23.07 10.06
C MET A 1 21.17 22.32 8.93
N LYS A 2 21.33 22.86 7.71
CA LYS A 2 22.22 22.27 6.68
C LYS A 2 23.66 22.06 7.18
N ASN A 3 24.19 23.00 7.96
CA ASN A 3 25.51 22.87 8.61
C ASN A 3 25.60 21.71 9.60
N SER A 4 24.48 21.31 10.21
CA SER A 4 24.44 20.20 11.17
C SER A 4 24.51 18.84 10.47
N LEU A 5 23.97 18.75 9.25
CA LEU A 5 24.09 17.56 8.40
C LEU A 5 25.51 17.39 7.87
N LYS A 6 26.10 18.49 7.41
CA LYS A 6 27.52 18.52 7.03
C LYS A 6 28.41 18.08 8.18
N ALA A 7 28.25 18.65 9.38
CA ALA A 7 29.02 18.25 10.56
C ALA A 7 28.83 16.77 10.95
N TYR A 8 27.64 16.19 10.73
CA TYR A 8 27.41 14.77 10.96
C TYR A 8 28.16 13.90 9.95
N VAL A 9 28.09 14.26 8.65
CA VAL A 9 28.82 13.54 7.60
C VAL A 9 30.32 13.68 7.80
N ASP A 10 30.83 14.89 8.02
CA ASP A 10 32.25 15.15 8.33
C ASP A 10 32.71 14.26 9.51
N GLY A 11 31.86 14.08 10.53
CA GLY A 11 32.12 13.22 11.69
C GLY A 11 32.19 11.72 11.37
N LEU A 12 31.48 11.23 10.35
CA LEU A 12 31.57 9.83 9.91
C LEU A 12 32.93 9.51 9.28
N PHE A 13 33.58 10.51 8.70
CA PHE A 13 34.85 10.39 7.99
C PHE A 13 36.06 10.86 8.80
N ALA A 14 35.86 11.32 10.04
CA ALA A 14 36.91 11.91 10.88
C ALA A 14 38.11 10.97 11.15
N ASP A 15 37.85 9.66 11.22
CA ASP A 15 38.86 8.63 11.50
C ASP A 15 39.40 7.92 10.23
N ALA A 16 38.96 8.34 9.05
CA ALA A 16 39.30 7.69 7.79
C ALA A 16 40.52 8.33 7.11
N VAL A 17 41.34 7.53 6.42
CA VAL A 17 42.55 8.04 5.73
C VAL A 17 42.13 8.87 4.51
N PRO A 18 42.56 10.14 4.38
CA PRO A 18 42.18 10.98 3.24
C PRO A 18 42.60 10.36 1.91
N SER A 19 41.63 10.15 1.02
CA SER A 19 41.87 9.71 -0.36
C SER A 19 40.83 10.35 -1.29
N PRO A 20 41.14 10.54 -2.59
CA PRO A 20 40.18 11.12 -3.54
C PRO A 20 38.85 10.34 -3.61
N ALA A 21 38.91 9.02 -3.51
CA ALA A 21 37.73 8.15 -3.47
C ALA A 21 36.87 8.36 -2.21
N LEU A 22 37.51 8.72 -1.09
CA LEU A 22 36.82 9.03 0.16
C LEU A 22 36.15 10.41 0.11
N GLU A 23 36.77 11.38 -0.57
CA GLU A 23 36.22 12.71 -0.79
C GLU A 23 35.01 12.68 -1.74
N GLU A 24 35.08 11.88 -2.82
CA GLU A 24 33.93 11.63 -3.70
C GLU A 24 32.77 10.97 -2.95
N LEU A 25 33.06 9.95 -2.13
CA LEU A 25 32.06 9.27 -1.31
C LEU A 25 31.43 10.21 -0.28
N HIS A 26 32.24 11.07 0.34
CA HIS A 26 31.79 12.11 1.26
C HIS A 26 30.79 13.06 0.59
N ASP A 27 31.13 13.57 -0.60
CA ASP A 27 30.31 14.54 -1.32
C ASP A 27 29.01 13.91 -1.85
N GLU A 28 29.06 12.66 -2.32
CA GLU A 28 27.88 11.92 -2.77
C GLU A 28 26.89 11.72 -1.62
N ILE A 29 27.39 11.29 -0.46
CA ILE A 29 26.60 11.12 0.76
C ILE A 29 26.00 12.44 1.21
N LEU A 30 26.79 13.51 1.26
CA LEU A 30 26.33 14.82 1.70
C LEU A 30 25.23 15.36 0.78
N SER A 31 25.39 15.18 -0.54
CA SER A 31 24.41 15.57 -1.53
C SER A 31 23.10 14.78 -1.37
N ASN A 32 23.17 13.45 -1.27
CA ASN A 32 22.00 12.60 -1.13
C ASN A 32 21.18 12.90 0.13
N LEU A 33 21.86 13.07 1.27
CA LEU A 33 21.20 13.41 2.52
C LEU A 33 20.61 14.82 2.50
N SER A 34 21.28 15.77 1.84
CA SER A 34 20.79 17.14 1.69
C SER A 34 19.53 17.20 0.85
N GLU A 35 19.48 16.45 -0.26
CA GLU A 35 18.31 16.34 -1.12
C GLU A 35 17.12 15.76 -0.35
N ARG A 36 17.32 14.63 0.35
CA ARG A 36 16.26 14.02 1.18
C ARG A 36 15.77 14.93 2.31
N TYR A 37 16.69 15.67 2.92
CA TYR A 37 16.33 16.66 3.93
C TYR A 37 15.44 17.75 3.33
N ASP A 38 15.82 18.32 2.19
CA ASP A 38 15.04 19.35 1.52
C ASP A 38 13.65 18.86 1.10
N ASP A 39 13.52 17.58 0.70
CA ASP A 39 12.22 16.97 0.40
C ASP A 39 11.34 16.80 1.64
N CYS A 40 11.91 16.43 2.79
CA CYS A 40 11.18 16.40 4.06
C CYS A 40 10.69 17.79 4.49
N ILE A 41 11.50 18.84 4.26
CA ILE A 41 11.09 20.22 4.52
C ILE A 41 9.95 20.65 3.59
N LYS A 42 10.04 20.35 2.29
CA LYS A 42 8.96 20.62 1.32
C LYS A 42 7.66 19.89 1.67
N ALA A 43 7.77 18.68 2.24
CA ALA A 43 6.63 17.91 2.74
C ALA A 43 6.03 18.46 4.05
N GLY A 44 6.53 19.59 4.56
CA GLY A 44 6.00 20.26 5.75
C GLY A 44 6.51 19.71 7.08
N MET A 45 7.55 18.86 7.09
CA MET A 45 8.16 18.41 8.34
C MET A 45 8.99 19.51 9.01
N SER A 46 8.95 19.54 10.33
CA SER A 46 9.85 20.38 11.12
C SER A 46 11.32 20.00 10.85
N PRO A 47 12.26 20.95 10.77
CA PRO A 47 13.69 20.71 10.57
C PRO A 47 14.30 19.61 11.45
N GLN A 48 13.89 19.52 12.71
CA GLN A 48 14.42 18.56 13.68
C GLN A 48 13.95 17.13 13.38
N ARG A 49 12.67 16.96 13.04
CA ARG A 49 12.12 15.65 12.61
C ARG A 49 12.69 15.20 11.27
N ALA A 50 12.83 16.12 10.32
CA ALA A 50 13.46 15.85 9.02
C ALA A 50 14.89 15.33 9.21
N PHE A 51 15.66 15.98 10.08
CA PHE A 51 17.02 15.55 10.42
C PHE A 51 17.05 14.13 10.98
N THR A 52 16.25 13.82 12.01
CA THR A 52 16.19 12.49 12.62
C THR A 52 15.71 11.40 11.64
N ALA A 53 14.76 11.73 10.77
CA ALA A 53 14.27 10.79 9.76
C ALA A 53 15.34 10.46 8.71
N VAL A 54 16.08 11.48 8.24
CA VAL A 54 17.13 11.33 7.22
C VAL A 54 18.30 10.51 7.75
N ILE A 55 18.84 10.82 8.93
CA ILE A 55 19.95 10.04 9.53
C ILE A 55 19.55 8.59 9.82
N GLY A 56 18.28 8.35 10.21
CA GLY A 56 17.77 7.00 10.46
C GLY A 56 17.71 6.12 9.20
N THR A 57 17.61 6.72 8.01
CA THR A 57 17.63 5.97 6.74
C THR A 57 19.02 5.56 6.27
N MET A 58 20.07 6.18 6.82
CA MET A 58 21.46 5.95 6.39
C MET A 58 22.04 4.64 6.96
N GLY A 59 21.63 4.25 8.17
CA GLY A 59 22.12 3.03 8.83
C GLY A 59 23.60 3.11 9.21
N ASP A 60 24.23 1.95 9.46
CA ASP A 60 25.64 1.84 9.83
C ASP A 60 26.53 1.92 8.57
N VAL A 61 27.23 3.04 8.42
CA VAL A 61 28.10 3.36 7.28
C VAL A 61 29.57 3.06 7.58
N SER A 62 29.90 2.74 8.84
CA SER A 62 31.27 2.51 9.29
C SER A 62 31.92 1.33 8.58
N GLY A 63 31.14 0.32 8.20
CA GLY A 63 31.61 -0.81 7.40
C GLY A 63 32.02 -0.45 5.96
N LEU A 64 31.35 0.53 5.35
CA LEU A 64 31.66 0.98 3.98
C LEU A 64 32.91 1.86 3.96
N ILE A 65 33.07 2.71 4.97
CA ILE A 65 34.24 3.59 5.14
C ILE A 65 35.50 2.76 5.40
N ALA A 66 35.40 1.71 6.22
CA ALA A 66 36.52 0.80 6.47
C ALA A 66 36.96 0.04 5.20
N GLN A 67 36.01 -0.33 4.33
CA GLN A 67 36.31 -1.02 3.07
C GLN A 67 37.05 -0.12 2.07
N VAL A 68 36.67 1.16 2.01
CA VAL A 68 37.32 2.16 1.15
C VAL A 68 38.68 2.60 1.71
N SER A 69 38.80 2.74 3.04
CA SER A 69 40.05 3.17 3.68
C SER A 69 41.10 2.06 3.79
N GLY A 70 40.71 0.78 3.71
CA GLY A 70 41.60 -0.37 3.93
C GLY A 70 42.35 -0.90 2.69
N SER A 71 41.98 -0.49 1.47
CA SER A 71 42.58 -1.04 0.24
C SER A 71 43.36 0.02 -0.52
N GLY A 72 44.67 0.07 -0.27
CA GLY A 72 45.60 0.81 -1.12
C GLY A 72 45.66 0.22 -2.53
N VAL A 73 45.17 1.00 -3.50
CA VAL A 73 45.53 1.02 -4.93
C VAL A 73 45.46 -0.30 -5.71
N HIS A 74 44.37 -0.51 -6.45
CA HIS A 74 44.45 -0.70 -7.91
C HIS A 74 43.10 -0.42 -8.59
N GLU A 75 43.23 0.22 -9.74
CA GLU A 75 42.23 0.88 -10.55
C GLU A 75 41.31 -0.11 -11.31
N VAL A 76 40.19 0.43 -11.79
CA VAL A 76 39.29 -0.08 -12.85
C VAL A 76 38.20 -1.09 -12.44
N GLY A 77 36.96 -0.62 -12.42
CA GLY A 77 35.81 -1.43 -12.86
C GLY A 77 34.84 -1.94 -11.79
N ILE A 78 34.91 -1.51 -10.53
CA ILE A 78 33.99 -1.96 -9.47
C ILE A 78 33.29 -0.78 -8.80
N PHE A 79 32.62 0.07 -9.58
CA PHE A 79 31.58 0.96 -9.05
C PHE A 79 30.25 0.84 -9.81
N GLU A 80 30.03 -0.32 -10.46
CA GLU A 80 28.73 -0.66 -11.07
C GLU A 80 27.85 -1.53 -10.16
N LYS A 81 28.24 -1.78 -8.90
CA LYS A 81 27.60 -2.89 -8.17
C LYS A 81 27.44 -2.77 -6.67
N ILE A 82 27.12 -1.58 -6.14
CA ILE A 82 26.71 -1.45 -4.74
C ILE A 82 25.36 -0.72 -4.63
N SER A 83 24.34 -1.29 -5.28
CA SER A 83 22.92 -1.30 -4.87
C SER A 83 22.10 -1.94 -5.99
N PRO A 84 21.94 -3.28 -6.01
CA PRO A 84 21.03 -3.92 -6.95
C PRO A 84 19.55 -3.56 -6.72
N LYS A 85 19.21 -2.91 -5.60
CA LYS A 85 17.83 -2.49 -5.32
C LYS A 85 17.46 -1.19 -6.06
N SER A 86 18.34 -0.19 -6.16
CA SER A 86 17.98 1.10 -6.79
C SER A 86 17.76 1.01 -8.30
N ARG A 87 18.60 0.31 -9.06
CA ARG A 87 18.43 0.17 -10.52
C ARG A 87 17.20 -0.67 -10.93
N LEU A 88 16.85 -1.68 -10.16
CA LEU A 88 15.59 -2.41 -10.37
C LEU A 88 14.40 -1.53 -10.01
N PHE A 89 14.43 -0.86 -8.85
CA PHE A 89 13.37 0.07 -8.48
C PHE A 89 13.19 1.19 -9.50
N GLU A 90 14.25 1.71 -10.09
CA GLU A 90 14.21 2.73 -11.14
C GLU A 90 13.67 2.16 -12.47
N LYS A 91 14.13 0.96 -12.88
CA LYS A 91 13.60 0.26 -14.06
C LYS A 91 12.14 -0.16 -13.90
N TYR A 92 11.64 -0.36 -12.68
CA TYR A 92 10.22 -0.64 -12.43
C TYR A 92 9.44 0.59 -11.96
N ALA A 93 10.08 1.72 -11.66
CA ALA A 93 9.43 2.93 -11.17
C ALA A 93 8.42 3.47 -12.18
N TYR A 94 8.74 3.39 -13.48
CA TYR A 94 7.81 3.76 -14.55
C TYR A 94 6.60 2.81 -14.65
N VAL A 95 6.75 1.54 -14.24
CA VAL A 95 5.66 0.53 -14.22
C VAL A 95 4.71 0.76 -13.05
N PHE A 96 5.16 1.41 -11.98
CA PHE A 96 4.34 1.76 -10.80
C PHE A 96 3.77 3.19 -10.84
N THR A 97 3.67 3.83 -12.01
CA THR A 97 2.89 5.06 -12.16
C THR A 97 1.40 4.81 -11.86
N GLU A 98 0.67 5.79 -11.32
CA GLU A 98 -0.75 5.63 -10.92
C GLU A 98 -1.62 5.07 -12.07
N ASP A 99 -1.30 5.43 -13.31
CA ASP A 99 -2.03 4.98 -14.50
C ASP A 99 -1.71 3.53 -14.88
N ASN A 100 -0.45 3.11 -14.75
CA ASN A 100 -0.07 1.72 -14.93
C ASN A 100 -0.66 0.83 -13.83
N LEU A 101 -0.75 1.33 -12.60
CA LEU A 101 -1.39 0.60 -11.50
C LEU A 101 -2.89 0.35 -11.74
N LYS A 102 -3.60 1.35 -12.28
CA LYS A 102 -5.02 1.21 -12.67
C LYS A 102 -5.18 0.23 -13.82
N SER A 103 -4.30 0.30 -14.82
CA SER A 103 -4.31 -0.60 -15.98
C SER A 103 -4.02 -2.05 -15.58
N ILE A 104 -3.00 -2.28 -14.75
CA ILE A 104 -2.67 -3.60 -14.19
C ILE A 104 -3.83 -4.15 -13.37
N LYS A 105 -4.44 -3.34 -12.50
CA LYS A 105 -5.62 -3.76 -11.73
C LYS A 105 -6.78 -4.15 -12.63
N GLY A 106 -7.03 -3.39 -13.70
CA GLY A 106 -8.04 -3.72 -14.71
C GLY A 106 -7.76 -5.06 -15.39
N ALA A 107 -6.50 -5.31 -15.78
CA ALA A 107 -6.07 -6.57 -16.37
C ALA A 107 -6.18 -7.75 -15.39
N VAL A 108 -5.83 -7.57 -14.11
CA VAL A 108 -5.99 -8.61 -13.09
C VAL A 108 -7.47 -8.96 -12.89
N ILE A 109 -8.35 -7.95 -12.83
CA ILE A 109 -9.80 -8.17 -12.69
C ILE A 109 -10.34 -8.90 -13.93
N SER A 110 -9.93 -8.51 -15.15
CA SER A 110 -10.42 -9.17 -16.37
C SER A 110 -9.95 -10.63 -16.46
N VAL A 111 -8.69 -10.93 -16.15
CA VAL A 111 -8.16 -12.30 -16.08
C VAL A 111 -8.89 -13.12 -15.02
N MET A 112 -9.16 -12.53 -13.85
CA MET A 112 -9.91 -13.18 -12.78
C MET A 112 -11.32 -13.57 -13.23
N TRP A 113 -12.06 -12.67 -13.92
CA TRP A 113 -13.40 -12.99 -14.44
C TRP A 113 -13.38 -14.09 -15.51
N LEU A 114 -12.39 -14.08 -16.39
CA LEU A 114 -12.20 -15.17 -17.37
C LEU A 114 -11.94 -16.50 -16.66
N ALA A 115 -11.06 -16.53 -15.65
CA ALA A 115 -10.81 -17.72 -14.86
C ALA A 115 -12.07 -18.20 -14.13
N ILE A 116 -12.88 -17.30 -13.56
CA ILE A 116 -14.15 -17.64 -12.92
C ILE A 116 -15.13 -18.27 -13.92
N VAL A 117 -15.25 -17.73 -15.15
CA VAL A 117 -16.10 -18.29 -16.19
C VAL A 117 -15.64 -19.70 -16.59
N ILE A 118 -14.33 -19.90 -16.76
CA ILE A 118 -13.76 -21.22 -17.09
C ILE A 118 -14.03 -22.22 -15.96
N ILE A 119 -13.77 -21.84 -14.70
CA ILE A 119 -14.03 -22.68 -13.53
C ILE A 119 -15.52 -22.98 -13.41
N TYR A 120 -16.39 -21.99 -13.64
CA TYR A 120 -17.83 -22.16 -13.63
C TYR A 120 -18.28 -23.23 -14.62
N PHE A 121 -17.86 -23.15 -15.88
CA PHE A 121 -18.21 -24.16 -16.87
C PHE A 121 -17.65 -25.53 -16.51
N LEU A 122 -16.38 -25.61 -16.10
CA LEU A 122 -15.74 -26.86 -15.71
C LEU A 122 -16.49 -27.56 -14.56
N VAL A 123 -16.80 -26.82 -13.49
CA VAL A 123 -17.57 -27.37 -12.35
C VAL A 123 -19.01 -27.70 -12.75
N SER A 124 -19.67 -26.85 -13.55
CA SER A 124 -21.07 -27.08 -13.94
C SER A 124 -21.24 -28.30 -14.85
N PHE A 125 -20.33 -28.53 -15.79
CA PHE A 125 -20.36 -29.70 -16.67
C PHE A 125 -19.98 -30.99 -15.94
N LEU A 126 -19.03 -30.95 -15.00
CA LEU A 126 -18.62 -32.15 -14.25
C LEU A 126 -19.68 -32.63 -13.25
N TYR A 127 -20.30 -31.70 -12.52
CA TYR A 127 -21.20 -32.04 -11.42
C TYR A 127 -22.69 -31.93 -11.80
N GLY A 128 -23.02 -31.38 -12.98
CA GLY A 128 -24.41 -31.15 -13.41
C GLY A 128 -25.18 -30.15 -12.54
N GLY A 129 -24.50 -29.45 -11.63
CA GLY A 129 -25.09 -28.61 -10.57
C GLY A 129 -25.39 -27.17 -10.96
N TRP A 130 -25.88 -26.92 -12.18
CA TRP A 130 -26.12 -25.59 -12.76
C TRP A 130 -26.93 -24.63 -11.87
N THR A 131 -27.78 -25.16 -11.01
CA THR A 131 -28.62 -24.40 -10.08
C THR A 131 -27.84 -23.72 -8.95
N VAL A 132 -26.65 -24.22 -8.60
CA VAL A 132 -25.85 -23.73 -7.47
C VAL A 132 -24.50 -23.18 -7.93
N THR A 133 -23.92 -23.75 -8.99
CA THR A 133 -22.56 -23.39 -9.44
C THR A 133 -22.45 -21.93 -9.88
N TRP A 134 -23.54 -21.28 -10.31
CA TRP A 134 -23.55 -19.86 -10.68
C TRP A 134 -23.25 -18.92 -9.50
N LEU A 135 -23.36 -19.39 -8.24
CA LEU A 135 -23.00 -18.60 -7.06
C LEU A 135 -21.52 -18.18 -7.04
N ILE A 136 -20.65 -18.86 -7.81
CA ILE A 136 -19.27 -18.43 -7.99
C ILE A 136 -19.15 -17.01 -8.59
N PHE A 137 -20.13 -16.56 -9.37
CA PHE A 137 -20.16 -15.19 -9.90
C PHE A 137 -20.44 -14.16 -8.80
N VAL A 138 -21.25 -14.51 -7.81
CA VAL A 138 -21.46 -13.67 -6.61
C VAL A 138 -20.14 -13.52 -5.86
N VAL A 139 -19.41 -14.62 -5.67
CA VAL A 139 -18.06 -14.60 -5.07
C VAL A 139 -17.08 -13.75 -5.90
N GLY A 140 -17.12 -13.85 -7.23
CA GLY A 140 -16.33 -13.01 -8.14
C GLY A 140 -16.61 -11.51 -8.02
N ALA A 141 -17.89 -11.14 -7.93
CA ALA A 141 -18.30 -9.77 -7.67
C ALA A 141 -17.77 -9.28 -6.31
N ALA A 142 -17.82 -10.12 -5.28
CA ALA A 142 -17.22 -9.84 -3.97
C ALA A 142 -15.75 -9.47 -4.08
N LEU A 143 -15.00 -10.34 -4.77
CA LEU A 143 -13.56 -10.24 -4.86
C LEU A 143 -13.17 -8.94 -5.60
N THR A 144 -13.92 -8.58 -6.63
CA THR A 144 -13.78 -7.30 -7.33
C THR A 144 -13.97 -6.12 -6.39
N VAL A 145 -15.02 -6.13 -5.56
CA VAL A 145 -15.29 -5.06 -4.59
C VAL A 145 -14.21 -5.01 -3.51
N ALA A 146 -13.73 -6.16 -3.02
CA ALA A 146 -12.65 -6.24 -2.05
C ALA A 146 -11.35 -5.63 -2.59
N VAL A 147 -10.94 -6.01 -3.81
CA VAL A 147 -9.76 -5.45 -4.49
C VAL A 147 -9.91 -3.95 -4.71
N ASN A 148 -11.11 -3.49 -5.10
CA ASN A 148 -11.39 -2.07 -5.27
C ASN A 148 -11.30 -1.28 -3.96
N THR A 149 -11.79 -1.86 -2.88
CA THR A 149 -11.78 -1.23 -1.54
C THR A 149 -10.36 -1.19 -0.98
N ALA A 150 -9.63 -2.30 -1.05
CA ALA A 150 -8.23 -2.38 -0.61
C ALA A 150 -7.37 -1.33 -1.34
N SER A 151 -7.55 -1.18 -2.65
CA SER A 151 -6.88 -0.15 -3.45
C SER A 151 -7.18 1.28 -2.97
N LYS A 152 -8.44 1.60 -2.64
CA LYS A 152 -8.81 2.90 -2.06
C LYS A 152 -8.19 3.11 -0.68
N ILE A 153 -8.25 2.10 0.18
CA ILE A 153 -7.67 2.14 1.54
C ILE A 153 -6.17 2.39 1.48
N MET A 154 -5.44 1.67 0.62
CA MET A 154 -4.00 1.88 0.43
C MET A 154 -3.69 3.29 -0.07
N LYS A 155 -4.50 3.82 -1.00
CA LYS A 155 -4.34 5.17 -1.52
C LYS A 155 -4.53 6.22 -0.42
N TYR A 156 -5.59 6.13 0.37
CA TYR A 156 -5.86 7.11 1.43
C TYR A 156 -4.93 6.96 2.64
N SER A 157 -4.51 5.74 2.97
CA SER A 157 -3.53 5.49 4.05
C SER A 157 -2.16 6.11 3.75
N ARG A 158 -1.80 6.21 2.47
CA ARG A 158 -0.53 6.81 2.02
C ARG A 158 -0.59 8.35 1.88
N ALA A 159 -1.77 8.95 1.89
CA ALA A 159 -1.98 10.36 1.55
C ALA A 159 -1.56 11.36 2.64
N GLY A 160 -0.96 10.90 3.74
CA GLY A 160 -0.61 11.74 4.89
C GLY A 160 -1.69 11.74 5.96
N ASP A 161 -1.40 12.35 7.11
CA ASP A 161 -2.28 12.32 8.29
C ASP A 161 -3.20 13.56 8.37
N ASP A 162 -3.83 13.92 7.26
CA ASP A 162 -4.80 15.01 7.21
C ASP A 162 -6.23 14.55 7.54
N PRO A 163 -7.06 15.42 8.15
CA PRO A 163 -8.44 15.08 8.52
C PRO A 163 -9.31 14.66 7.32
N GLU A 164 -9.11 15.22 6.13
CA GLU A 164 -9.87 14.83 4.94
C GLU A 164 -9.53 13.42 4.45
N SER A 165 -8.24 13.06 4.40
CA SER A 165 -7.82 11.71 4.04
C SER A 165 -8.33 10.67 5.02
N ARG A 166 -8.40 10.99 6.32
CA ARG A 166 -9.05 10.11 7.32
C ARG A 166 -10.53 9.91 7.05
N ILE A 167 -11.27 10.95 6.68
CA ILE A 167 -12.70 10.84 6.32
C ILE A 167 -12.86 9.99 5.05
N LYS A 168 -12.01 10.17 4.04
CA LYS A 168 -11.99 9.38 2.80
C LYS A 168 -11.58 7.92 3.05
N LEU A 169 -10.67 7.68 3.98
CA LEU A 169 -10.29 6.34 4.44
C LEU A 169 -11.47 5.66 5.12
N LEU A 170 -12.13 6.32 6.07
CA LEU A 170 -13.30 5.80 6.77
C LEU A 170 -14.47 5.51 5.82
N SER A 171 -14.70 6.34 4.79
CA SER A 171 -15.74 6.07 3.79
C SER A 171 -15.39 4.89 2.89
N ALA A 172 -14.12 4.72 2.53
CA ALA A 172 -13.66 3.53 1.80
C ALA A 172 -13.84 2.26 2.64
N VAL A 173 -13.46 2.29 3.92
CA VAL A 173 -13.64 1.17 4.84
C VAL A 173 -15.12 0.85 5.06
N GLU A 174 -15.96 1.87 5.28
CA GLU A 174 -17.43 1.71 5.42
C GLU A 174 -18.02 0.97 4.21
N GLY A 175 -17.65 1.41 3.00
CA GLY A 175 -18.09 0.77 1.76
C GLY A 175 -17.61 -0.69 1.65
N GLY A 176 -16.37 -0.97 2.07
CA GLY A 176 -15.82 -2.32 2.10
C GLY A 176 -16.56 -3.25 3.06
N VAL A 177 -16.75 -2.82 4.30
CA VAL A 177 -17.48 -3.58 5.34
C VAL A 177 -18.91 -3.84 4.91
N THR A 178 -19.60 -2.81 4.39
CA THR A 178 -20.94 -2.91 3.81
C THR A 178 -21.01 -3.98 2.72
N SER A 179 -20.06 -3.95 1.78
CA SER A 179 -20.05 -4.87 0.65
C SER A 179 -19.80 -6.33 1.09
N ILE A 180 -18.87 -6.54 2.02
CA ILE A 180 -18.56 -7.87 2.57
C ILE A 180 -19.78 -8.43 3.32
N MET A 181 -20.45 -7.59 4.11
CA MET A 181 -21.65 -7.98 4.84
C MET A 181 -22.77 -8.42 3.89
N TRP A 182 -23.11 -7.61 2.88
CA TRP A 182 -24.15 -7.98 1.91
C TRP A 182 -23.82 -9.23 1.14
N LEU A 183 -22.54 -9.43 0.80
CA LEU A 183 -22.12 -10.66 0.17
C LEU A 183 -22.33 -11.88 1.08
N ALA A 184 -21.90 -11.77 2.33
CA ALA A 184 -22.09 -12.85 3.30
C ALA A 184 -23.58 -13.17 3.48
N ILE A 185 -24.44 -12.14 3.54
CA ILE A 185 -25.89 -12.30 3.59
C ILE A 185 -26.41 -13.05 2.36
N VAL A 186 -25.97 -12.69 1.15
CA VAL A 186 -26.39 -13.36 -0.09
C VAL A 186 -25.94 -14.83 -0.11
N ILE A 187 -24.71 -15.12 0.30
CA ILE A 187 -24.17 -16.49 0.38
C ILE A 187 -24.97 -17.32 1.38
N VAL A 188 -25.15 -16.80 2.60
CA VAL A 188 -25.91 -17.48 3.67
C VAL A 188 -27.38 -17.66 3.24
N TYR A 189 -27.98 -16.64 2.61
CA TYR A 189 -29.33 -16.70 2.07
C TYR A 189 -29.47 -17.84 1.08
N PHE A 190 -28.61 -17.94 0.06
CA PHE A 190 -28.76 -18.97 -0.95
C PHE A 190 -28.49 -20.37 -0.39
N ILE A 191 -27.43 -20.55 0.41
CA ILE A 191 -27.13 -21.84 1.05
C ILE A 191 -28.31 -22.30 1.93
N GLY A 192 -28.80 -21.40 2.80
CA GLY A 192 -29.92 -21.69 3.69
C GLY A 192 -31.22 -21.95 2.92
N SER A 193 -31.52 -21.13 1.91
CA SER A 193 -32.76 -21.23 1.11
C SER A 193 -32.81 -22.50 0.29
N PHE A 194 -31.70 -22.89 -0.36
CA PHE A 194 -31.65 -24.13 -1.14
C PHE A 194 -31.73 -25.36 -0.23
N ALA A 195 -31.09 -25.34 0.94
CA ALA A 195 -31.13 -26.45 1.89
C ALA A 195 -32.52 -26.66 2.50
N SER A 196 -33.18 -25.56 2.90
CA SER A 196 -34.48 -25.64 3.58
C SER A 196 -35.67 -25.64 2.62
N ARG A 197 -35.52 -25.16 1.38
CA ARG A 197 -36.59 -24.89 0.39
C ARG A 197 -37.68 -23.92 0.89
N ARG A 198 -37.40 -23.21 1.99
CA ARG A 198 -38.34 -22.30 2.66
C ARG A 198 -38.05 -20.85 2.30
N TRP A 199 -38.25 -20.55 1.02
CA TRP A 199 -38.02 -19.22 0.45
C TRP A 199 -38.92 -18.15 1.11
N GLU A 200 -40.04 -18.56 1.70
CA GLU A 200 -41.00 -17.71 2.40
C GLU A 200 -40.47 -17.10 3.70
N ILE A 201 -39.46 -17.71 4.32
CA ILE A 201 -38.85 -17.22 5.58
C ILE A 201 -37.41 -16.77 5.36
N SER A 202 -36.67 -17.45 4.48
CA SER A 202 -35.24 -17.19 4.32
C SER A 202 -34.93 -15.77 3.86
N TRP A 203 -35.84 -15.10 3.14
CA TRP A 203 -35.66 -13.71 2.71
C TRP A 203 -35.58 -12.70 3.87
N LEU A 204 -36.07 -13.05 5.07
CA LEU A 204 -36.01 -12.18 6.25
C LEU A 204 -34.56 -11.81 6.65
N ILE A 205 -33.57 -12.60 6.23
CA ILE A 205 -32.15 -12.27 6.41
C ILE A 205 -31.76 -10.93 5.77
N PHE A 206 -32.42 -10.53 4.67
CA PHE A 206 -32.19 -9.22 4.04
C PHE A 206 -32.71 -8.07 4.89
N VAL A 207 -33.81 -8.26 5.64
CA VAL A 207 -34.33 -7.27 6.59
C VAL A 207 -33.36 -7.07 7.75
N VAL A 208 -32.81 -8.18 8.28
CA VAL A 208 -31.73 -8.14 9.28
C VAL A 208 -30.49 -7.44 8.71
N GLY A 209 -30.15 -7.72 7.46
CA GLY A 209 -29.08 -7.05 6.73
C GLY A 209 -29.26 -5.54 6.62
N ALA A 210 -30.48 -5.09 6.30
CA ALA A 210 -30.81 -3.67 6.23
C ALA A 210 -30.68 -2.99 7.59
N ALA A 211 -31.12 -3.65 8.67
CA ALA A 211 -30.92 -3.13 10.03
C ALA A 211 -29.43 -3.04 10.39
N ALA A 212 -28.63 -4.06 10.06
CA ALA A 212 -27.18 -4.04 10.25
C ALA A 212 -26.50 -2.92 9.43
N GLN A 213 -26.95 -2.66 8.20
CA GLN A 213 -26.45 -1.56 7.37
C GLN A 213 -26.64 -0.20 8.06
N ILE A 214 -27.81 0.05 8.65
CA ILE A 214 -28.10 1.30 9.35
C ILE A 214 -27.13 1.47 10.53
N ILE A 215 -26.89 0.41 11.30
CA ILE A 215 -25.97 0.43 12.44
C ILE A 215 -24.55 0.75 11.97
N ILE A 216 -24.06 0.07 10.93
CA ILE A 216 -22.73 0.31 10.35
C ILE A 216 -22.61 1.77 9.93
N SER A 217 -23.55 2.28 9.13
CA SER A 217 -23.51 3.66 8.66
C SER A 217 -23.59 4.69 9.81
N LEU A 218 -24.33 4.39 10.88
CA LEU A 218 -24.36 5.25 12.06
C LEU A 218 -23.00 5.30 12.78
N VAL A 219 -22.36 4.15 12.99
CA VAL A 219 -21.03 4.06 13.61
C VAL A 219 -20.00 4.83 12.81
N PHE A 220 -19.95 4.64 11.49
CA PHE A 220 -19.01 5.37 10.63
C PHE A 220 -19.32 6.87 10.56
N LYS A 221 -20.60 7.27 10.58
CA LYS A 221 -20.99 8.69 10.65
C LYS A 221 -20.49 9.34 11.94
N ILE A 222 -20.62 8.66 13.08
CA ILE A 222 -20.09 9.14 14.37
C ILE A 222 -18.57 9.26 14.30
N GLN A 223 -17.86 8.25 13.79
CA GLN A 223 -16.40 8.28 13.66
C GLN A 223 -15.92 9.43 12.76
N LYS A 224 -16.55 9.64 11.60
CA LYS A 224 -16.23 10.75 10.69
C LYS A 224 -16.48 12.11 11.34
N SER A 225 -17.56 12.25 12.12
CA SER A 225 -17.89 13.53 12.78
C SER A 225 -16.80 14.04 13.72
N ARG A 226 -16.04 13.14 14.37
CA ARG A 226 -14.93 13.47 15.28
C ARG A 226 -13.80 14.24 14.58
N PHE A 227 -13.65 14.08 13.26
CA PHE A 227 -12.63 14.77 12.48
C PHE A 227 -13.12 16.13 11.95
N ASN A 228 -14.44 16.34 11.86
CA ASN A 228 -15.01 17.64 11.47
C ASN A 228 -15.01 18.66 12.62
N THR A 229 -15.17 18.22 13.88
CA THR A 229 -15.23 19.11 15.05
C THR A 229 -13.89 19.71 15.46
N ASN A 230 -12.76 19.20 14.96
CA ASN A 230 -11.41 19.74 15.27
C ASN A 230 -11.01 20.94 14.40
N HIS A 231 -11.92 21.44 13.55
CA HIS A 231 -11.71 22.57 12.64
C HIS A 231 -12.59 23.81 12.97
N GLN A 232 -13.29 23.80 14.12
CA GLN A 232 -13.95 24.98 14.70
C GLN A 232 -13.22 25.38 15.98
#